data_AF-S7TQQ4-F1
#
_entry.id   AF-S7TQQ4-F1
#
_cell.length_a   1.000
_cell.length_b   1.000
_cell.length_c   1.000
_cell.angle_alpha   90.00
_cell.angle_beta   90.00
_cell.angle_gamma   90.00
#
_symmetry.space_group_name_H-M   'P 1'
#
loop_
_entity.id
_entity.type
_entity.pdbx_description
1 polymer ?
#
loop_
_entity_poly.entity_id
_entity_poly.type
_entity_poly.pdbx_seq_one_letter_code
_entity_poly.pdbx_strand_id
1 'polypeptide(L)'
;MRINFNRIEDRRKNLMSRKLLISKKATTILIYSRPLLVFGGMLCAVGVIWNRSPALYTLGVTLLFISMTFDLVDGWFAARFQPHPTLAQLADRIMDKIVYSIIFPLIAVGMMWRLVNFSSDFNRIELLHAIFVLFMCIAVLIRDNFASFMRNFAIRQGQEPEPSEFTRLRTIVAAPVSALLYAHAFYVPEVPLGSAASRLYAWISWLGSLPVRGLFFIEILFLIITFGSIAAYCRKYGSYCLDDLCLDDDVLRRQILSLLPNALTVMNAMMGLLGVFFANQGRFREAYLLLIGAAIFDKLDGAMARRLGLTTPLPKAENKSKPKINLGSIMDDLADGVSFCIVPAWMFYIAFSGIEDPFVQKLAAGPIAIFYALMGIIRLIYFTLDKSPIPGFFKGMPTPAAALFVTAPLIMLSQAAAQGSTDWVRFWAVFCAVLMVLNGVIMNIYPIRYLHLGRFMSRRPWFARGSMLLLLTFVFTPYLGHMAVCYLFLYLLSPLVTWRIDPEVAAKENHSDIQTR
;
A
#
# COMPACT_ATOMS: atom_id res chain seq x y z
N MET A 1 67.90 20.74 10.70
CA MET A 1 66.74 19.83 10.88
C MET A 1 65.44 20.31 10.20
N ARG A 2 65.21 21.61 9.95
CA ARG A 2 63.98 22.14 9.29
C ARG A 2 63.79 21.79 7.80
N ILE A 3 64.86 21.49 7.06
CA ILE A 3 64.79 21.27 5.60
C ILE A 3 64.14 19.91 5.24
N ASN A 4 64.17 18.93 6.15
CA ASN A 4 63.53 17.63 5.92
C ASN A 4 62.01 17.64 6.20
N PHE A 5 61.51 18.55 7.04
CA PHE A 5 60.09 18.55 7.41
C PHE A 5 59.19 19.02 6.25
N ASN A 6 59.55 20.11 5.58
CA ASN A 6 58.83 20.60 4.39
C ASN A 6 58.84 19.57 3.25
N ARG A 7 59.94 18.83 3.08
CA ARG A 7 60.07 17.80 2.03
C ARG A 7 59.22 16.56 2.32
N ILE A 8 59.02 16.22 3.58
CA ILE A 8 58.13 15.14 4.03
C ILE A 8 56.67 15.56 3.88
N GLU A 9 56.35 16.82 4.20
CA GLU A 9 55.00 17.38 4.11
C GLU A 9 54.54 17.54 2.65
N ASP A 10 55.42 18.00 1.76
CA ASP A 10 55.16 18.02 0.31
C ASP A 10 55.05 16.62 -0.30
N ARG A 11 55.86 15.65 0.16
CA ARG A 11 55.68 14.25 -0.23
C ARG A 11 54.33 13.71 0.25
N ARG A 12 53.88 14.05 1.46
CA ARG A 12 52.57 13.66 1.99
C ARG A 12 51.42 14.27 1.19
N LYS A 13 51.49 15.57 0.88
CA LYS A 13 50.50 16.25 0.03
C LYS A 13 50.46 15.67 -1.39
N ASN A 14 51.61 15.39 -2.00
CA ASN A 14 51.69 14.74 -3.31
C ASN A 14 51.17 13.29 -3.27
N LEU A 15 51.44 12.53 -2.21
CA LEU A 15 50.88 11.19 -2.03
C LEU A 15 49.36 11.21 -1.82
N MET A 16 48.83 12.16 -1.03
CA MET A 16 47.39 12.34 -0.87
C MET A 16 46.74 12.73 -2.20
N SER A 17 47.30 13.69 -2.93
CA SER A 17 46.80 14.14 -4.23
C SER A 17 46.81 13.00 -5.26
N ARG A 18 47.90 12.22 -5.31
CA ARG A 18 48.03 11.06 -6.22
C ARG A 18 47.05 9.93 -5.85
N LYS A 19 46.86 9.64 -4.55
CA LYS A 19 45.83 8.69 -4.08
C LYS A 19 44.42 9.16 -4.45
N LEU A 20 44.13 10.45 -4.33
CA LEU A 20 42.84 11.03 -4.71
C LEU A 20 42.59 10.97 -6.23
N LEU A 21 43.64 11.18 -7.04
CA LEU A 21 43.58 11.07 -8.51
C LEU A 21 43.38 9.62 -8.99
N ILE A 22 44.09 8.67 -8.37
CA ILE A 22 43.90 7.23 -8.64
C ILE A 22 42.49 6.82 -8.24
N SER A 23 42.02 7.30 -7.09
CA SER A 23 40.66 7.12 -6.61
C SER A 23 39.63 7.65 -7.61
N LYS A 24 39.77 8.89 -8.11
CA LYS A 24 38.87 9.46 -9.14
C LYS A 24 38.82 8.61 -10.40
N LYS A 25 39.97 8.21 -10.95
CA LYS A 25 40.02 7.38 -12.17
C LYS A 25 39.36 6.02 -11.97
N ALA A 26 39.60 5.37 -10.83
CA ALA A 26 39.00 4.08 -10.51
C ALA A 26 37.46 4.17 -10.40
N THR A 27 36.94 5.16 -9.66
CA THR A 27 35.50 5.44 -9.54
C THR A 27 34.87 5.70 -10.91
N THR A 28 35.50 6.53 -11.75
CA THR A 28 35.00 6.81 -13.10
C THR A 28 34.90 5.53 -13.94
N ILE A 29 35.93 4.68 -13.95
CA ILE A 29 35.91 3.42 -14.70
C ILE A 29 34.78 2.50 -14.20
N LEU A 30 34.60 2.39 -12.87
CA LEU A 30 33.53 1.58 -12.29
C LEU A 30 32.15 2.07 -12.74
N ILE A 31 31.86 3.37 -12.63
CA ILE A 31 30.57 3.96 -13.00
C ILE A 31 30.21 3.68 -14.47
N TYR A 32 31.13 3.95 -15.40
CA TYR A 32 30.88 3.82 -16.84
C TYR A 32 30.87 2.37 -17.35
N SER A 33 31.44 1.43 -16.59
CA SER A 33 31.43 0.01 -16.97
C SER A 33 30.09 -0.69 -16.72
N ARG A 34 29.28 -0.22 -15.77
CA ARG A 34 28.00 -0.87 -15.39
C ARG A 34 27.00 -0.97 -16.56
N PRO A 35 26.68 0.10 -17.31
CA PRO A 35 25.76 0.00 -18.45
C PRO A 35 26.25 -0.96 -19.52
N LEU A 36 27.55 -1.01 -19.78
CA LEU A 36 28.14 -1.89 -20.78
C LEU A 36 27.99 -3.37 -20.40
N LEU A 37 28.24 -3.70 -19.13
CA LEU A 37 28.04 -5.06 -18.60
C LEU A 37 26.56 -5.47 -18.68
N VAL A 38 25.66 -4.57 -18.31
CA VAL A 38 24.21 -4.81 -18.33
C VAL A 38 23.69 -4.97 -19.75
N PHE A 39 24.19 -4.17 -20.69
CA PHE A 39 23.91 -4.31 -22.11
C PHE A 39 24.41 -5.65 -22.66
N GLY A 40 25.61 -6.09 -22.26
CA GLY A 40 26.11 -7.43 -22.55
C GLY A 40 25.19 -8.53 -22.00
N GLY A 41 24.70 -8.37 -20.77
CA GLY A 41 23.70 -9.27 -20.17
C GLY A 41 22.37 -9.28 -20.94
N MET A 42 21.95 -8.13 -21.48
CA MET A 42 20.77 -8.05 -22.34
C MET A 42 20.94 -8.85 -23.64
N LEU A 43 22.08 -8.70 -24.33
CA LEU A 43 22.38 -9.48 -25.53
C LEU A 43 22.40 -10.98 -25.24
N CYS A 44 22.96 -11.39 -24.10
CA CYS A 44 22.95 -12.78 -23.65
C CYS A 44 21.52 -13.28 -23.43
N ALA A 45 20.65 -12.51 -22.76
CA ALA A 45 19.26 -12.87 -22.54
C ALA A 45 18.47 -13.01 -23.85
N VAL A 46 18.65 -12.11 -24.80
CA VAL A 46 18.06 -12.21 -26.15
C VAL A 46 18.54 -13.50 -26.83
N GLY A 47 19.83 -13.82 -26.71
CA GLY A 47 20.37 -15.08 -27.21
C GLY A 47 19.83 -16.32 -26.50
N VAL A 48 19.51 -16.24 -25.20
CA VAL A 48 18.83 -17.32 -24.46
C VAL A 48 17.39 -17.50 -24.95
N ILE A 49 16.65 -16.41 -25.16
CA ILE A 49 15.29 -16.43 -25.71
C ILE A 49 15.28 -17.15 -27.07
N TRP A 50 16.27 -16.87 -27.91
CA TRP A 50 16.38 -17.39 -29.28
C TRP A 50 16.90 -18.83 -29.35
N ASN A 51 18.04 -19.11 -28.71
CA ASN A 51 18.77 -20.38 -28.87
C ASN A 51 18.67 -21.32 -27.67
N ARG A 52 18.04 -20.91 -26.56
CA ARG A 52 17.96 -21.69 -25.30
C ARG A 52 19.32 -22.24 -24.86
N SER A 53 20.39 -21.48 -25.05
CA SER A 53 21.75 -21.96 -24.76
C SER A 53 22.14 -21.74 -23.29
N PRO A 54 22.55 -22.78 -22.54
CA PRO A 54 23.01 -22.64 -21.16
C PRO A 54 24.26 -21.76 -21.03
N ALA A 55 25.13 -21.75 -22.04
CA ALA A 55 26.32 -20.91 -22.08
C ALA A 55 25.96 -19.41 -22.04
N LEU A 56 25.02 -18.95 -22.88
CA LEU A 56 24.58 -17.55 -22.86
C LEU A 56 23.84 -17.20 -21.57
N TYR A 57 23.11 -18.15 -20.99
CA TYR A 57 22.50 -17.96 -19.66
C TYR A 57 23.57 -17.70 -18.60
N THR A 58 24.61 -18.55 -18.49
CA THR A 58 25.69 -18.34 -17.52
C THR A 58 26.42 -17.01 -17.74
N LEU A 59 26.73 -16.69 -18.99
CA LEU A 59 27.43 -15.45 -19.33
C LEU A 59 26.57 -14.24 -18.94
N GLY A 60 25.28 -14.24 -19.28
CA GLY A 60 24.36 -13.16 -18.93
C GLY A 60 24.23 -12.92 -17.43
N VAL A 61 24.06 -14.00 -16.64
CA VAL A 61 23.97 -13.90 -15.18
C VAL A 61 25.29 -13.40 -14.58
N THR A 62 26.44 -13.90 -15.05
CA THR A 62 27.75 -13.45 -14.54
C THR A 62 28.01 -11.97 -14.83
N LEU A 63 27.67 -11.48 -16.03
CA LEU A 63 27.80 -10.06 -16.39
C LEU A 63 26.97 -9.17 -15.47
N LEU A 64 25.73 -9.56 -15.17
CA LEU A 64 24.89 -8.82 -14.22
C LEU A 64 25.45 -8.85 -12.79
N PHE A 65 25.94 -10.00 -12.34
CA PHE A 65 26.53 -10.13 -11.00
C PHE A 65 27.80 -9.26 -10.84
N ILE A 66 28.63 -9.20 -11.87
CA ILE A 66 29.80 -8.30 -11.92
C ILE A 66 29.34 -6.84 -11.86
N SER A 67 28.34 -6.45 -12.66
CA SER A 67 27.79 -5.10 -12.65
C SER A 67 27.29 -4.67 -11.25
N MET A 68 26.61 -5.57 -10.54
CA MET A 68 26.15 -5.32 -9.16
C MET A 68 27.28 -5.21 -8.16
N THR A 69 28.32 -6.01 -8.33
CA THR A 69 29.52 -5.91 -7.48
C THR A 69 30.16 -4.54 -7.66
N PHE A 70 30.22 -4.03 -8.89
CA PHE A 70 30.75 -2.69 -9.16
C PHE A 70 29.89 -1.58 -8.55
N ASP A 71 28.56 -1.72 -8.56
CA ASP A 71 27.63 -0.79 -7.88
C ASP A 71 27.90 -0.70 -6.36
N LEU A 72 28.02 -1.86 -5.70
CA LEU A 72 28.31 -1.91 -4.26
C LEU A 72 29.69 -1.34 -3.92
N VAL A 73 30.71 -1.68 -4.72
CA VAL A 73 32.08 -1.20 -4.52
C VAL A 73 32.16 0.31 -4.75
N ASP A 74 31.50 0.83 -5.77
CA ASP A 74 31.47 2.27 -6.05
C ASP A 74 30.78 3.04 -4.93
N GLY A 75 29.62 2.57 -4.45
CA GLY A 75 28.92 3.16 -3.33
C GLY A 75 29.75 3.20 -2.05
N TRP A 76 30.50 2.13 -1.75
CA TRP A 76 31.44 2.10 -0.62
C TRP A 76 32.60 3.09 -0.81
N PHE A 77 33.15 3.16 -2.01
CA PHE A 77 34.32 3.98 -2.32
C PHE A 77 33.98 5.48 -2.30
N ALA A 78 32.83 5.86 -2.85
CA ALA A 78 32.29 7.22 -2.78
C ALA A 78 32.09 7.66 -1.32
N ALA A 79 31.51 6.80 -0.48
CA ALA A 79 31.29 7.09 0.94
C ALA A 79 32.59 7.30 1.74
N ARG A 80 33.71 6.69 1.32
CA ARG A 80 34.96 6.71 2.06
C ARG A 80 35.99 7.72 1.55
N PHE A 81 36.00 8.03 0.26
CA PHE A 81 37.12 8.77 -0.36
C PHE A 81 36.74 10.06 -1.10
N GLN A 82 35.47 10.29 -1.44
CA GLN A 82 35.07 11.49 -2.21
C GLN A 82 33.71 12.05 -1.79
N PRO A 83 33.66 12.99 -0.83
CA PRO A 83 32.39 13.59 -0.43
C PRO A 83 31.74 14.46 -1.54
N HIS A 84 32.51 15.18 -2.38
CA HIS A 84 31.92 16.08 -3.39
C HIS A 84 32.74 16.27 -4.68
N PRO A 85 32.46 15.50 -5.74
CA PRO A 85 32.57 15.97 -7.12
C PRO A 85 31.18 15.95 -7.78
N THR A 86 30.63 17.14 -8.02
CA THR A 86 29.27 17.35 -8.56
C THR A 86 28.97 16.57 -9.84
N LEU A 87 29.97 16.41 -10.72
CA LEU A 87 29.82 15.72 -12.00
C LEU A 87 29.73 14.19 -11.86
N ALA A 88 30.48 13.59 -10.92
CA ALA A 88 30.48 12.15 -10.70
C ALA A 88 29.13 11.67 -10.13
N GLN A 89 28.54 12.44 -9.22
CA GLN A 89 27.22 12.14 -8.66
C GLN A 89 26.08 12.26 -9.68
N LEU A 90 26.23 13.09 -10.72
CA LEU A 90 25.26 13.20 -11.80
C LEU A 90 25.40 12.02 -12.77
N ALA A 91 26.63 11.69 -13.15
CA ALA A 91 26.93 10.56 -14.01
C ALA A 91 26.41 9.25 -13.41
N ASP A 92 26.70 8.98 -12.13
CA ASP A 92 26.23 7.80 -11.42
C ASP A 92 24.70 7.63 -11.49
N ARG A 93 23.96 8.71 -11.22
CA ARG A 93 22.49 8.71 -11.32
C ARG A 93 21.95 8.46 -12.73
N ILE A 94 22.63 8.97 -13.76
CA ILE A 94 22.24 8.74 -15.15
C ILE A 94 22.54 7.27 -15.52
N MET A 95 23.69 6.75 -15.11
CA MET A 95 24.06 5.36 -15.37
C MET A 95 23.11 4.38 -14.68
N ASP A 96 22.69 4.65 -13.45
CA ASP A 96 21.66 3.86 -12.75
C ASP A 96 20.36 3.79 -13.54
N LYS A 97 19.89 4.92 -14.09
CA LYS A 97 18.68 4.95 -14.90
C LYS A 97 18.83 4.10 -16.15
N ILE A 98 19.97 4.16 -16.83
CA ILE A 98 20.23 3.34 -18.02
C ILE A 98 20.22 1.86 -17.65
N VAL A 99 20.91 1.49 -16.58
CA VAL A 99 20.97 0.11 -16.08
C VAL A 99 19.58 -0.43 -15.77
N TYR A 100 18.78 0.28 -14.99
CA TYR A 100 17.43 -0.18 -14.62
C TYR A 100 16.45 -0.17 -15.81
N SER A 101 16.59 0.76 -16.75
CA SER A 101 15.79 0.81 -17.97
C SER A 101 16.09 -0.34 -18.93
N ILE A 102 17.24 -1.01 -18.78
CA ILE A 102 17.56 -2.23 -19.52
C ILE A 102 17.06 -3.47 -18.75
N ILE A 103 17.40 -3.57 -17.46
CA ILE A 103 17.18 -4.80 -16.67
C ILE A 103 15.68 -5.09 -16.47
N PHE A 104 14.89 -4.12 -16.02
CA PHE A 104 13.50 -4.41 -15.61
C PHE A 104 12.59 -4.77 -16.79
N PRO A 105 12.61 -4.06 -17.94
CA PRO A 105 11.87 -4.50 -19.11
C PRO A 105 12.31 -5.88 -19.59
N LEU A 106 13.60 -6.18 -19.52
CA LEU A 106 14.15 -7.47 -19.91
C LEU A 106 13.66 -8.60 -18.99
N ILE A 107 13.63 -8.39 -17.68
CA ILE A 107 13.06 -9.34 -16.71
C ILE A 107 11.58 -9.56 -17.01
N ALA A 108 10.80 -8.50 -17.23
CA ALA A 108 9.37 -8.62 -17.52
C ALA A 108 9.12 -9.47 -18.78
N VAL A 109 9.88 -9.24 -19.85
CA VAL A 109 9.82 -10.06 -21.08
C VAL A 109 10.29 -11.49 -20.81
N GLY A 110 11.39 -11.67 -20.08
CA GLY A 110 11.94 -12.98 -19.73
C GLY A 110 10.95 -13.83 -18.94
N MET A 111 10.23 -13.24 -17.98
CA MET A 111 9.19 -13.93 -17.21
C MET A 111 8.03 -14.40 -18.08
N MET A 112 7.59 -13.58 -19.02
CA MET A 112 6.55 -13.95 -19.99
C MET A 112 7.03 -15.06 -20.93
N TRP A 113 8.26 -14.95 -21.44
CA TRP A 113 8.89 -16.00 -22.25
C TRP A 113 8.99 -17.33 -21.48
N ARG A 114 9.38 -17.28 -20.20
CA ARG A 114 9.48 -18.46 -19.34
C ARG A 114 8.12 -19.13 -19.13
N LEU A 115 7.08 -18.33 -18.87
CA LEU A 115 5.70 -18.82 -18.72
C LEU A 115 5.26 -19.61 -19.96
N VAL A 116 5.51 -19.08 -21.16
CA VAL A 116 5.09 -19.73 -22.42
C VAL A 116 5.89 -21.02 -22.70
N ASN A 117 7.17 -21.06 -22.36
CA ASN A 117 8.07 -22.15 -22.79
C ASN A 117 8.29 -23.26 -21.76
N PHE A 118 8.12 -22.99 -20.46
CA PHE A 118 8.47 -23.94 -19.39
C PHE A 118 7.34 -24.23 -18.40
N SER A 119 6.23 -23.50 -18.43
CA SER A 119 5.07 -23.81 -17.60
C SER A 119 4.12 -24.74 -18.37
N SER A 120 3.93 -25.97 -17.88
CA SER A 120 2.92 -26.88 -18.42
C SER A 120 1.53 -26.46 -17.89
N ASP A 121 0.57 -26.30 -18.79
CA ASP A 121 -0.84 -25.99 -18.53
C ASP A 121 -1.14 -24.72 -17.69
N PHE A 122 -0.60 -23.55 -18.09
CA PHE A 122 -0.99 -22.22 -17.61
C PHE A 122 -1.37 -22.14 -16.12
N ASN A 123 -0.49 -22.64 -15.26
CA ASN A 123 -0.76 -22.66 -13.83
C ASN A 123 -1.02 -21.22 -13.35
N ARG A 124 -2.23 -20.96 -12.80
CA ARG A 124 -2.69 -19.60 -12.43
C ARG A 124 -1.70 -18.88 -11.50
N ILE A 125 -0.94 -19.63 -10.72
CA ILE A 125 0.09 -19.12 -9.80
C ILE A 125 1.29 -18.56 -10.56
N GLU A 126 1.75 -19.22 -11.63
CA GLU A 126 2.87 -18.74 -12.46
C GLU A 126 2.46 -17.51 -13.29
N LEU A 127 1.23 -17.50 -13.79
CA LEU A 127 0.67 -16.30 -14.44
C LEU A 127 0.59 -15.13 -13.46
N LEU A 128 0.09 -15.36 -12.25
CA LEU A 128 0.02 -14.32 -11.20
C LEU A 128 1.41 -13.79 -10.87
N HIS A 129 2.42 -14.65 -10.80
CA HIS A 129 3.81 -14.26 -10.56
C HIS A 129 4.36 -13.40 -11.71
N ALA A 130 4.15 -13.80 -12.97
CA ALA A 130 4.56 -12.99 -14.12
C ALA A 130 3.88 -11.60 -14.14
N ILE A 131 2.59 -11.53 -13.81
CA ILE A 131 1.85 -10.26 -13.66
C ILE A 131 2.45 -9.44 -12.51
N PHE A 132 2.76 -10.06 -11.38
CA PHE A 132 3.35 -9.38 -10.23
C PHE A 132 4.73 -8.80 -10.54
N VAL A 133 5.58 -9.54 -11.23
CA VAL A 133 6.89 -9.06 -11.71
C VAL A 133 6.72 -7.87 -12.66
N LEU A 134 5.76 -7.91 -13.58
CA LEU A 134 5.47 -6.79 -14.48
C LEU A 134 5.10 -5.53 -13.70
N PHE A 135 4.17 -5.62 -12.75
CA PHE A 135 3.78 -4.49 -11.91
C PHE A 135 4.96 -3.96 -11.09
N MET A 136 5.77 -4.86 -10.53
CA MET A 136 6.98 -4.50 -9.79
C MET A 136 7.98 -3.75 -10.67
N CYS A 137 8.26 -4.25 -11.89
CA CYS A 137 9.16 -3.60 -12.85
C CYS A 137 8.70 -2.18 -13.18
N ILE A 138 7.40 -2.00 -13.46
CA ILE A 138 6.80 -0.69 -13.72
C ILE A 138 6.93 0.22 -12.51
N ALA A 139 6.60 -0.28 -11.31
CA ALA A 139 6.65 0.50 -10.07
C ALA A 139 8.06 1.02 -9.78
N VAL A 140 9.09 0.20 -10.00
CA VAL A 140 10.49 0.59 -9.78
C VAL A 140 10.92 1.68 -10.75
N LEU A 141 10.60 1.55 -12.04
CA LEU A 141 10.93 2.56 -13.05
C LEU A 141 10.22 3.90 -12.79
N ILE A 142 8.93 3.86 -12.45
CA ILE A 142 8.16 5.07 -12.08
C ILE A 142 8.77 5.72 -10.85
N ARG A 143 9.07 4.94 -9.81
CA ARG A 143 9.67 5.43 -8.56
C ARG A 143 10.97 6.18 -8.82
N ASP A 144 11.82 5.68 -9.71
CA ASP A 144 13.14 6.27 -9.96
C ASP A 144 13.05 7.60 -10.71
N ASN A 145 12.14 7.68 -11.68
CA ASN A 145 11.81 8.95 -12.33
C ASN A 145 11.19 9.92 -11.34
N PHE A 146 10.28 9.45 -10.49
CA PHE A 146 9.64 10.25 -9.44
C PHE A 146 10.65 10.80 -8.42
N ALA A 147 11.57 9.97 -7.93
CA ALA A 147 12.60 10.40 -6.97
C ALA A 147 13.51 11.48 -7.56
N SER A 148 13.89 11.34 -8.84
CA SER A 148 14.66 12.35 -9.56
C SER A 148 13.88 13.66 -9.73
N PHE A 149 12.60 13.55 -10.07
CA PHE A 149 11.70 14.69 -10.21
C PHE A 149 11.60 15.47 -8.89
N MET A 150 11.26 14.79 -7.79
CA MET A 150 11.12 15.41 -6.46
C MET A 150 12.40 16.09 -5.97
N ARG A 151 13.57 15.47 -6.20
CA ARG A 151 14.86 16.06 -5.83
C ARG A 151 15.19 17.33 -6.60
N ASN A 152 14.82 17.40 -7.88
CA ASN A 152 15.11 18.58 -8.69
C ASN A 152 14.39 19.82 -8.16
N PHE A 153 13.17 19.69 -7.64
CA PHE A 153 12.47 20.79 -6.96
C PHE A 153 13.18 21.24 -5.69
N ALA A 154 13.64 20.30 -4.86
CA ALA A 154 14.39 20.62 -3.65
C ALA A 154 15.69 21.38 -3.97
N ILE A 155 16.44 20.94 -4.99
CA ILE A 155 17.69 21.59 -5.41
C ILE A 155 17.43 23.01 -5.91
N ARG A 156 16.34 23.24 -6.65
CA ARG A 156 15.96 24.60 -7.11
C ARG A 156 15.71 25.56 -5.97
N GLN A 157 15.21 25.08 -4.82
CA GLN A 157 15.01 25.88 -3.62
C GLN A 157 16.26 25.99 -2.71
N GLY A 158 17.44 25.61 -3.22
CA GLY A 158 18.70 25.74 -2.47
C GLY A 158 18.89 24.72 -1.35
N GLN A 159 18.06 23.67 -1.28
CA GLN A 159 18.25 22.55 -0.35
C GLN A 159 19.27 21.56 -0.91
N GLU A 160 20.31 21.26 -0.13
CA GLU A 160 21.23 20.18 -0.48
C GLU A 160 20.55 18.81 -0.31
N PRO A 161 20.60 17.93 -1.32
CA PRO A 161 19.97 16.62 -1.23
C PRO A 161 20.76 15.72 -0.27
N GLU A 162 20.35 15.70 1.00
CA GLU A 162 20.84 14.70 1.94
C GLU A 162 20.56 13.27 1.42
N PRO A 163 21.54 12.35 1.49
CA PRO A 163 21.33 10.95 1.16
C PRO A 163 20.40 10.31 2.20
N SER A 164 19.10 10.21 1.92
CA SER A 164 18.18 9.56 2.85
C SER A 164 18.50 8.06 2.97
N GLU A 165 18.50 7.54 4.20
CA GLU A 165 18.80 6.15 4.53
C GLU A 165 17.94 5.15 3.73
N PHE A 166 16.67 5.49 3.48
CA PHE A 166 15.75 4.70 2.66
C PHE A 166 16.17 4.59 1.17
N THR A 167 16.87 5.59 0.64
CA THR A 167 17.38 5.54 -0.74
C THR A 167 18.52 4.53 -0.86
N ARG A 168 19.37 4.44 0.18
CA ARG A 168 20.45 3.44 0.26
C ARG A 168 19.89 2.03 0.43
N LEU A 169 18.90 1.84 1.31
CA LEU A 169 18.28 0.53 1.53
C LEU A 169 17.73 -0.07 0.22
N ARG A 170 17.10 0.75 -0.63
CA ARG A 170 16.63 0.30 -1.94
C ARG A 170 17.77 -0.10 -2.86
N THR A 171 18.82 0.70 -3.02
CA THR A 171 19.95 0.33 -3.92
C THR A 171 20.58 -1.00 -3.49
N ILE A 172 20.72 -1.22 -2.18
CA ILE A 172 21.24 -2.46 -1.59
C ILE A 172 20.35 -3.68 -1.91
N VAL A 173 19.03 -3.50 -2.01
CA VAL A 173 18.06 -4.60 -2.23
C VAL A 173 17.71 -4.79 -3.72
N ALA A 174 17.59 -3.70 -4.49
CA ALA A 174 17.14 -3.72 -5.87
C ALA A 174 18.10 -4.48 -6.80
N ALA A 175 19.40 -4.27 -6.62
CA ALA A 175 20.42 -4.98 -7.40
C ALA A 175 20.28 -6.51 -7.19
N PRO A 176 20.42 -7.07 -5.97
CA PRO A 176 20.26 -8.51 -5.73
C PRO A 176 18.94 -9.09 -6.23
N VAL A 177 17.81 -8.39 -6.00
CA VAL A 177 16.49 -8.84 -6.45
C VAL A 177 16.42 -8.89 -7.98
N SER A 178 16.96 -7.88 -8.67
CA SER A 178 16.97 -7.87 -10.13
C SER A 178 17.84 -8.98 -10.73
N ALA A 179 18.99 -9.32 -10.12
CA ALA A 179 19.83 -10.43 -10.58
C ALA A 179 19.13 -11.77 -10.34
N LEU A 180 18.48 -11.92 -9.19
CA LEU A 180 17.72 -13.12 -8.87
C LEU A 180 16.60 -13.34 -9.89
N LEU A 181 15.80 -12.30 -10.13
CA LEU A 181 14.69 -12.38 -11.08
C LEU A 181 15.19 -12.60 -12.52
N TYR A 182 16.30 -11.99 -12.92
CA TYR A 182 16.93 -12.29 -14.21
C TYR A 182 17.38 -13.76 -14.29
N ALA A 183 18.05 -14.27 -13.25
CA ALA A 183 18.52 -15.64 -13.20
C ALA A 183 17.36 -16.65 -13.24
N HIS A 184 16.22 -16.29 -12.67
CA HIS A 184 14.98 -17.07 -12.73
C HIS A 184 14.29 -16.98 -14.09
N ALA A 185 14.16 -15.77 -14.65
CA ALA A 185 13.47 -15.52 -15.91
C ALA A 185 14.11 -16.26 -17.10
N PHE A 186 15.45 -16.28 -17.15
CA PHE A 186 16.20 -16.89 -18.26
C PHE A 186 16.75 -18.27 -17.93
N TYR A 187 16.30 -18.90 -16.84
CA TYR A 187 16.77 -20.22 -16.46
C TYR A 187 16.46 -21.26 -17.54
N VAL A 188 17.51 -21.92 -18.04
CA VAL A 188 17.41 -23.04 -18.98
C VAL A 188 17.88 -24.31 -18.28
N PRO A 189 17.03 -25.35 -18.13
CA PRO A 189 17.45 -26.66 -17.63
C PRO A 189 18.46 -27.32 -18.59
N GLU A 190 19.61 -27.75 -18.09
CA GLU A 190 20.59 -28.51 -18.88
C GLU A 190 20.06 -29.92 -19.19
N VAL A 191 20.10 -30.33 -20.48
CA VAL A 191 19.90 -31.73 -20.89
C VAL A 191 21.21 -32.49 -20.65
N PRO A 192 21.20 -33.66 -20.01
CA PRO A 192 22.42 -34.44 -19.77
C PRO A 192 22.85 -35.13 -21.06
N LEU A 193 23.56 -34.42 -21.93
CA LEU A 193 24.36 -35.02 -23.00
C LEU A 193 25.73 -34.35 -23.03
N GLY A 194 26.67 -35.02 -22.34
CA GLY A 194 28.12 -34.92 -22.43
C GLY A 194 28.71 -33.61 -22.95
N SER A 195 29.09 -32.72 -22.04
CA SER A 195 30.44 -32.13 -21.89
C SER A 195 30.39 -30.85 -21.07
N ALA A 196 31.08 -30.88 -19.91
CA ALA A 196 31.44 -29.72 -19.08
C ALA A 196 30.31 -28.72 -18.75
N ALA A 197 29.33 -29.11 -17.94
CA ALA A 197 28.60 -28.15 -17.11
C ALA A 197 29.64 -27.37 -16.31
N SER A 198 29.86 -26.09 -16.66
CA SER A 198 30.83 -25.26 -15.96
C SER A 198 30.47 -25.26 -14.48
N ARG A 199 31.48 -25.35 -13.57
CA ARG A 199 31.23 -25.22 -12.12
C ARG A 199 30.41 -23.98 -11.76
N LEU A 200 30.51 -22.95 -12.60
CA LEU A 200 29.72 -21.71 -12.54
C LEU A 200 28.23 -21.94 -12.82
N TYR A 201 27.86 -22.74 -13.84
CA TYR A 201 26.45 -23.06 -14.12
C TYR A 201 25.79 -23.75 -12.91
N ALA A 202 26.45 -24.73 -12.31
CA ALA A 202 25.92 -25.45 -11.15
C ALA A 202 25.69 -24.53 -9.94
N TRP A 203 26.52 -23.50 -9.76
CA TRP A 203 26.36 -22.51 -8.69
C TRP A 203 25.21 -21.53 -8.97
N ILE A 204 25.01 -21.18 -10.24
CA ILE A 204 23.97 -20.23 -10.68
C ILE A 204 22.59 -20.89 -10.79
N SER A 205 22.51 -22.15 -11.21
CA SER A 205 21.26 -22.86 -11.51
C SER A 205 20.33 -22.98 -10.31
N TRP A 206 20.87 -22.98 -9.09
CA TRP A 206 20.08 -22.95 -7.85
C TRP A 206 19.23 -21.68 -7.71
N LEU A 207 19.73 -20.52 -8.16
CA LEU A 207 18.97 -19.26 -8.16
C LEU A 207 17.82 -19.30 -9.16
N GLY A 208 18.03 -19.95 -10.31
CA GLY A 208 17.02 -20.09 -11.35
C GLY A 208 15.88 -21.05 -10.99
N SER A 209 16.12 -22.00 -10.08
CA SER A 209 15.19 -23.06 -9.69
C SER A 209 14.42 -22.78 -8.39
N LEU A 210 14.47 -21.55 -7.87
CA LEU A 210 13.74 -21.19 -6.65
C LEU A 210 12.22 -21.39 -6.78
N PRO A 211 11.55 -21.80 -5.67
CA PRO A 211 10.10 -21.97 -5.67
C PRO A 211 9.40 -20.61 -5.78
N VAL A 212 8.33 -20.55 -6.59
CA VAL A 212 7.54 -19.33 -6.84
C VAL A 212 7.01 -18.68 -5.55
N ARG A 213 6.71 -19.47 -4.51
CA ARG A 213 6.31 -18.96 -3.19
C ARG A 213 7.40 -18.09 -2.54
N GLY A 214 8.66 -18.47 -2.67
CA GLY A 214 9.80 -17.70 -2.16
C GLY A 214 9.99 -16.40 -2.94
N LEU A 215 9.78 -16.45 -4.26
CA LEU A 215 9.86 -15.26 -5.12
C LEU A 215 8.78 -14.24 -4.77
N PHE A 216 7.52 -14.65 -4.58
CA PHE A 216 6.46 -13.74 -4.14
C PHE A 216 6.82 -13.01 -2.84
N PHE A 217 7.43 -13.69 -1.86
CA PHE A 217 7.85 -13.04 -0.62
C PHE A 217 8.89 -11.94 -0.86
N ILE A 218 9.90 -12.24 -1.68
CA ILE A 218 10.95 -11.28 -2.05
C ILE A 218 10.36 -10.10 -2.83
N GLU A 219 9.45 -10.37 -3.77
CA GLU A 219 8.82 -9.33 -4.58
C GLU A 219 7.90 -8.43 -3.76
N ILE A 220 7.07 -8.99 -2.86
CA ILE A 220 6.22 -8.21 -1.96
C ILE A 220 7.07 -7.32 -1.07
N LEU A 221 8.14 -7.87 -0.48
CA LEU A 221 9.07 -7.09 0.34
C LEU A 221 9.70 -5.95 -0.48
N PHE A 222 10.12 -6.23 -1.72
CA PHE A 222 10.71 -5.23 -2.60
C PHE A 222 9.72 -4.14 -3.03
N LEU A 223 8.47 -4.52 -3.28
CA LEU A 223 7.37 -3.59 -3.58
C LEU A 223 7.09 -2.67 -2.38
N ILE A 224 7.06 -3.22 -1.15
CA ILE A 224 6.91 -2.44 0.09
C ILE A 224 8.04 -1.43 0.23
N ILE A 225 9.30 -1.85 -0.01
CA ILE A 225 10.46 -0.93 0.03
C ILE A 225 10.32 0.16 -1.05
N THR A 226 9.86 -0.21 -2.25
CA THR A 226 9.67 0.72 -3.37
C THR A 226 8.62 1.79 -3.07
N PHE A 227 7.42 1.38 -2.64
CA PHE A 227 6.36 2.32 -2.26
C PHE A 227 6.70 3.12 -1.01
N GLY A 228 7.31 2.47 0.00
CA GLY A 228 7.81 3.14 1.19
C GLY A 228 8.83 4.22 0.85
N SER A 229 9.67 3.97 -0.16
CA SER A 229 10.57 4.99 -0.67
C SER A 229 9.85 6.15 -1.35
N ILE A 230 8.86 5.91 -2.22
CA ILE A 230 8.06 6.99 -2.84
C ILE A 230 7.45 7.87 -1.75
N ALA A 231 6.80 7.26 -0.75
CA ALA A 231 6.19 7.96 0.37
C ALA A 231 7.22 8.80 1.16
N ALA A 232 8.44 8.29 1.35
CA ALA A 232 9.52 9.03 1.99
C ALA A 232 9.96 10.27 1.17
N TYR A 233 10.00 10.17 -0.17
CA TYR A 233 10.27 11.33 -1.04
C TYR A 233 9.15 12.36 -0.98
N CYS A 234 7.87 11.93 -1.00
CA CYS A 234 6.73 12.83 -0.82
C CYS A 234 6.80 13.54 0.55
N ARG A 235 7.12 12.81 1.63
CA ARG A 235 7.24 13.41 2.96
C ARG A 235 8.38 14.41 3.07
N LYS A 236 9.55 14.12 2.46
CA LYS A 236 10.74 14.96 2.57
C LYS A 236 10.72 16.17 1.63
N TYR A 237 10.25 15.99 0.39
CA TYR A 237 10.36 16.99 -0.67
C TYR A 237 9.00 17.46 -1.22
N GLY A 238 7.89 16.92 -0.74
CA GLY A 238 6.55 17.22 -1.24
C GLY A 238 6.15 18.68 -1.09
N SER A 239 6.50 19.33 0.01
CA SER A 239 6.23 20.75 0.21
C SER A 239 6.95 21.60 -0.85
N TYR A 240 8.26 21.43 -1.02
CA TYR A 240 9.04 22.18 -2.02
C TYR A 240 8.51 21.98 -3.45
N CYS A 241 8.13 20.76 -3.79
CA CYS A 241 7.53 20.43 -5.07
C CYS A 241 6.19 21.16 -5.27
N LEU A 242 5.32 21.12 -4.26
CA LEU A 242 4.02 21.80 -4.31
C LEU A 242 4.17 23.32 -4.34
N ASP A 243 5.07 23.89 -3.56
CA ASP A 243 5.23 25.34 -3.46
C ASP A 243 5.76 25.90 -4.80
N ASP A 244 6.70 25.21 -5.47
CA ASP A 244 7.19 25.58 -6.82
C ASP A 244 6.12 25.36 -7.91
N LEU A 245 5.40 24.24 -7.88
CA LEU A 245 4.31 23.94 -8.84
C LEU A 245 3.14 24.91 -8.73
N CYS A 246 2.84 25.37 -7.51
CA CYS A 246 1.69 26.22 -7.25
C CYS A 246 2.00 27.71 -7.39
N LEU A 247 3.28 28.11 -7.57
CA LEU A 247 3.68 29.52 -7.62
C LEU A 247 3.11 30.33 -6.43
N ASP A 248 3.16 29.75 -5.23
CA ASP A 248 2.55 30.28 -4.00
C ASP A 248 1.00 30.46 -4.02
N ASP A 249 0.29 29.84 -4.98
CA ASP A 249 -1.17 29.76 -4.97
C ASP A 249 -1.67 28.69 -3.99
N ASP A 250 -2.08 29.18 -2.81
CA ASP A 250 -2.68 28.40 -1.73
C ASP A 250 -3.92 27.58 -2.18
N VAL A 251 -4.68 28.06 -3.17
CA VAL A 251 -5.89 27.38 -3.68
C VAL A 251 -5.51 26.20 -4.55
N LEU A 252 -4.60 26.41 -5.50
CA LEU A 252 -4.11 25.35 -6.38
C LEU A 252 -3.43 24.24 -5.57
N ARG A 253 -2.63 24.62 -4.56
CA ARG A 253 -2.00 23.69 -3.61
C ARG A 253 -3.02 22.80 -2.90
N ARG A 254 -4.12 23.37 -2.42
CA ARG A 254 -5.20 22.61 -1.79
C ARG A 254 -5.93 21.70 -2.79
N GLN A 255 -6.15 22.15 -4.02
CA GLN A 255 -6.78 21.31 -5.05
C GLN A 255 -5.94 20.08 -5.36
N ILE A 256 -4.63 20.23 -5.55
CA ILE A 256 -3.72 19.10 -5.79
C ILE A 256 -3.71 18.16 -4.58
N LEU A 257 -3.60 18.70 -3.36
CA LEU A 257 -3.60 17.90 -2.14
C LEU A 257 -4.94 17.18 -1.90
N SER A 258 -6.06 17.74 -2.38
CA SER A 258 -7.39 17.12 -2.25
C SER A 258 -7.57 15.88 -3.13
N LEU A 259 -6.75 15.69 -4.17
CA LEU A 259 -6.84 14.50 -5.03
C LEU A 259 -6.59 13.19 -4.27
N LEU A 260 -5.70 13.21 -3.27
CA LEU A 260 -5.37 12.02 -2.48
C LEU A 260 -6.52 11.54 -1.59
N PRO A 261 -7.11 12.35 -0.69
CA PRO A 261 -8.29 11.93 0.06
C PRO A 261 -9.45 11.62 -0.88
N ASN A 262 -9.67 12.42 -1.93
CA ASN A 262 -10.74 12.15 -2.89
C ASN A 262 -10.59 10.77 -3.57
N ALA A 263 -9.37 10.38 -3.95
CA ALA A 263 -9.14 9.04 -4.48
C ALA A 263 -9.46 7.97 -3.44
N LEU A 264 -9.04 8.13 -2.18
CA LEU A 264 -9.38 7.18 -1.12
C LEU A 264 -10.90 7.05 -0.90
N THR A 265 -11.65 8.15 -0.98
CA THR A 265 -13.12 8.16 -0.93
C THR A 265 -13.76 7.41 -2.10
N VAL A 266 -13.25 7.57 -3.32
CA VAL A 266 -13.72 6.76 -4.47
C VAL A 266 -13.43 5.28 -4.25
N MET A 267 -12.27 4.95 -3.67
CA MET A 267 -11.88 3.58 -3.33
C MET A 267 -12.79 2.98 -2.26
N ASN A 268 -13.24 3.77 -1.26
CA ASN A 268 -14.29 3.37 -0.32
C ASN A 268 -15.54 2.90 -1.08
N ALA A 269 -16.13 3.76 -1.91
CA ALA A 269 -17.33 3.42 -2.69
C ALA A 269 -17.14 2.20 -3.59
N MET A 270 -15.99 2.09 -4.27
CA MET A 270 -15.66 0.93 -5.10
C MET A 270 -15.58 -0.37 -4.30
N MET A 271 -14.99 -0.36 -3.11
CA MET A 271 -14.96 -1.54 -2.24
C MET A 271 -16.36 -1.98 -1.82
N GLY A 272 -17.25 -1.04 -1.47
CA GLY A 272 -18.64 -1.34 -1.19
C GLY A 272 -19.35 -2.02 -2.36
N LEU A 273 -19.24 -1.45 -3.57
CA LEU A 273 -19.85 -2.02 -4.78
C LEU A 273 -19.26 -3.39 -5.14
N LEU A 274 -17.94 -3.57 -5.02
CA LEU A 274 -17.31 -4.89 -5.16
C LEU A 274 -17.88 -5.89 -4.16
N GLY A 275 -18.17 -5.46 -2.94
CA GLY A 275 -18.83 -6.30 -1.93
C GLY A 275 -20.14 -6.91 -2.43
N VAL A 276 -20.96 -6.13 -3.13
CA VAL A 276 -22.23 -6.61 -3.74
C VAL A 276 -21.96 -7.68 -4.80
N PHE A 277 -20.93 -7.52 -5.64
CA PHE A 277 -20.58 -8.53 -6.65
C PHE A 277 -20.20 -9.88 -6.03
N PHE A 278 -19.48 -9.88 -4.90
CA PHE A 278 -19.16 -11.12 -4.18
C PHE A 278 -20.39 -11.68 -3.45
N ALA A 279 -21.24 -10.83 -2.88
CA ALA A 279 -22.49 -11.26 -2.26
C ALA A 279 -23.42 -11.97 -3.26
N ASN A 280 -23.52 -11.45 -4.50
CA ASN A 280 -24.31 -12.08 -5.57
C ASN A 280 -23.79 -13.46 -5.98
N GLN A 281 -22.52 -13.77 -5.72
CA GLN A 281 -21.92 -15.10 -5.93
C GLN A 281 -22.06 -16.01 -4.70
N GLY A 282 -22.82 -15.60 -3.68
CA GLY A 282 -22.93 -16.31 -2.40
C GLY A 282 -21.68 -16.19 -1.51
N ARG A 283 -20.69 -15.38 -1.89
CA ARG A 283 -19.39 -15.21 -1.20
C ARG A 283 -19.46 -14.08 -0.16
N PHE A 284 -20.31 -14.27 0.84
CA PHE A 284 -20.59 -13.26 1.87
C PHE A 284 -19.39 -12.93 2.76
N ARG A 285 -18.44 -13.86 2.92
CA ARG A 285 -17.20 -13.62 3.67
C ARG A 285 -16.34 -12.57 2.98
N GLU A 286 -16.09 -12.74 1.69
CA GLU A 286 -15.33 -11.80 0.86
C GLU A 286 -16.05 -10.47 0.73
N ALA A 287 -17.38 -10.49 0.58
CA ALA A 287 -18.20 -9.29 0.57
C ALA A 287 -18.04 -8.47 1.88
N TYR A 288 -18.05 -9.16 3.03
CA TYR A 288 -17.82 -8.54 4.33
C TYR A 288 -16.41 -7.96 4.47
N LEU A 289 -15.38 -8.66 3.96
CA LEU A 289 -14.01 -8.16 3.98
C LEU A 289 -13.81 -6.93 3.09
N LEU A 290 -14.51 -6.85 1.96
CA LEU A 290 -14.54 -5.65 1.12
C LEU A 290 -15.21 -4.48 1.84
N LEU A 291 -16.28 -4.73 2.61
CA LEU A 291 -16.91 -3.71 3.43
C LEU A 291 -16.01 -3.23 4.59
N ILE A 292 -15.20 -4.12 5.19
CA ILE A 292 -14.13 -3.71 6.12
C ILE A 292 -13.10 -2.84 5.39
N GLY A 293 -12.72 -3.21 4.16
CA GLY A 293 -11.85 -2.40 3.30
C GLY A 293 -12.39 -1.00 3.04
N ALA A 294 -13.69 -0.89 2.75
CA ALA A 294 -14.40 0.38 2.58
C ALA A 294 -14.26 1.26 3.84
N ALA A 295 -14.52 0.69 5.03
CA ALA A 295 -14.36 1.40 6.31
C ALA A 295 -12.90 1.80 6.64
N ILE A 296 -11.92 1.05 6.13
CA ILE A 296 -10.52 1.43 6.24
C ILE A 296 -10.22 2.64 5.34
N PHE A 297 -10.71 2.64 4.10
CA PHE A 297 -10.50 3.74 3.16
C PHE A 297 -11.15 5.05 3.60
N ASP A 298 -12.39 4.99 4.10
CA ASP A 298 -13.07 6.11 4.79
C ASP A 298 -12.21 6.67 5.93
N LYS A 299 -11.77 5.82 6.86
CA LYS A 299 -10.90 6.28 7.96
C LYS A 299 -9.60 6.94 7.45
N LEU A 300 -9.03 6.41 6.37
CA LEU A 300 -7.78 6.91 5.78
C LEU A 300 -7.97 8.24 5.05
N ASP A 301 -9.07 8.44 4.33
CA ASP A 301 -9.33 9.68 3.60
C ASP A 301 -9.50 10.88 4.56
N GLY A 302 -10.25 10.69 5.65
CA GLY A 302 -10.48 11.73 6.64
C GLY A 302 -9.21 12.02 7.43
N ALA A 303 -8.41 10.98 7.75
CA ALA A 303 -7.10 11.16 8.36
C ALA A 303 -6.12 11.89 7.43
N MET A 304 -6.13 11.57 6.13
CA MET A 304 -5.29 12.22 5.12
C MET A 304 -5.70 13.69 4.94
N ALA A 305 -7.00 13.99 4.81
CA ALA A 305 -7.50 15.34 4.68
C ALA A 305 -7.13 16.24 5.88
N ARG A 306 -7.17 15.68 7.10
CA ARG A 306 -6.70 16.38 8.31
C ARG A 306 -5.19 16.62 8.28
N ARG A 307 -4.40 15.60 7.95
CA ARG A 307 -2.92 15.73 7.87
C ARG A 307 -2.45 16.71 6.81
N LEU A 308 -3.19 16.82 5.70
CA LEU A 308 -2.90 17.76 4.62
C LEU A 308 -3.45 19.18 4.87
N GLY A 309 -4.06 19.44 6.03
CA GLY A 309 -4.59 20.77 6.37
C GLY A 309 -5.77 21.21 5.49
N LEU A 310 -6.48 20.26 4.87
CA LEU A 310 -7.62 20.55 3.99
C LEU A 310 -8.90 20.88 4.77
N THR A 311 -8.91 20.57 6.07
CA THR A 311 -10.06 20.79 6.97
C THR A 311 -10.06 22.15 7.66
N THR A 312 -8.94 22.89 7.64
CA THR A 312 -8.87 24.25 8.21
C THR A 312 -9.17 25.30 7.14
N PRO A 313 -9.90 26.39 7.45
CA PRO A 313 -10.09 27.50 6.51
C PRO A 313 -8.77 28.21 6.17
N LEU A 314 -8.68 28.80 4.96
CA LEU A 314 -7.52 29.59 4.56
C LEU A 314 -7.51 30.93 5.33
N PRO A 315 -6.34 31.40 5.85
CA PRO A 315 -6.24 32.70 6.53
C PRO A 315 -6.71 33.86 5.65
N LYS A 316 -6.45 33.81 4.34
CA LYS A 316 -6.87 34.84 3.36
C LYS A 316 -8.37 34.80 3.01
N ALA A 317 -9.13 33.83 3.53
CA ALA A 317 -10.55 33.65 3.23
C ALA A 317 -11.49 34.06 4.39
N GLU A 318 -10.95 34.52 5.52
CA GLU A 318 -11.75 34.95 6.70
C GLU A 318 -12.77 36.05 6.37
N ASN A 319 -12.52 36.86 5.32
CA ASN A 319 -13.43 37.93 4.89
C ASN A 319 -14.49 37.54 3.86
N LYS A 320 -14.64 36.26 3.49
CA LYS A 320 -15.75 35.79 2.63
C LYS A 320 -16.65 34.82 3.39
N SER A 321 -17.66 35.37 4.04
CA SER A 321 -18.81 34.65 4.58
C SER A 321 -19.60 33.95 3.46
N LYS A 322 -19.17 32.75 3.05
CA LYS A 322 -20.05 31.80 2.38
C LYS A 322 -19.86 30.43 3.04
N PRO A 323 -20.94 29.66 3.27
CA PRO A 323 -20.81 28.27 3.64
C PRO A 323 -20.21 27.57 2.43
N LYS A 324 -18.90 27.34 2.44
CA LYS A 324 -18.23 26.71 1.31
C LYS A 324 -18.52 25.23 1.42
N ILE A 325 -19.56 24.79 0.70
CA ILE A 325 -19.76 23.38 0.36
C ILE A 325 -18.42 22.85 -0.15
N ASN A 326 -17.79 21.98 0.62
CA ASN A 326 -16.53 21.36 0.23
C ASN A 326 -16.87 20.16 -0.66
N LEU A 327 -16.42 20.16 -1.90
CA LEU A 327 -16.66 19.04 -2.82
C LEU A 327 -16.17 17.72 -2.20
N GLY A 328 -15.05 17.75 -1.47
CA GLY A 328 -14.53 16.58 -0.77
C GLY A 328 -15.50 16.05 0.29
N SER A 329 -16.17 16.92 1.05
CA SER A 329 -17.12 16.47 2.07
C SER A 329 -18.42 15.91 1.49
N ILE A 330 -18.92 16.47 0.38
CA ILE A 330 -20.07 15.87 -0.32
C ILE A 330 -19.70 14.50 -0.85
N MET A 331 -18.52 14.38 -1.44
CA MET A 331 -18.08 13.13 -2.05
C MET A 331 -17.88 12.04 -1.00
N ASP A 332 -17.40 12.41 0.19
CA ASP A 332 -17.30 11.56 1.38
C ASP A 332 -18.68 11.08 1.83
N ASP A 333 -19.62 12.01 2.08
CA ASP A 333 -21.01 11.69 2.45
C ASP A 333 -21.71 10.79 1.41
N LEU A 334 -21.44 11.01 0.11
CA LEU A 334 -21.97 10.18 -0.98
C LEU A 334 -21.37 8.77 -0.98
N ALA A 335 -20.05 8.67 -0.84
CA ALA A 335 -19.36 7.38 -0.80
C ALA A 335 -19.80 6.56 0.41
N ASP A 336 -19.94 7.19 1.57
CA ASP A 336 -20.47 6.58 2.78
C ASP A 336 -21.92 6.13 2.65
N GLY A 337 -22.76 6.94 1.97
CA GLY A 337 -24.12 6.55 1.63
C GLY A 337 -24.17 5.28 0.79
N VAL A 338 -23.30 5.17 -0.22
CA VAL A 338 -23.19 3.97 -1.06
C VAL A 338 -22.68 2.78 -0.24
N SER A 339 -21.51 2.91 0.38
CA SER A 339 -20.80 1.82 1.06
C SER A 339 -21.48 1.33 2.33
N PHE A 340 -22.06 2.22 3.14
CA PHE A 340 -22.53 1.87 4.49
C PHE A 340 -24.05 1.93 4.65
N CYS A 341 -24.79 2.53 3.72
CA CYS A 341 -26.25 2.52 3.74
C CYS A 341 -26.83 1.60 2.67
N ILE A 342 -26.45 1.80 1.40
CA ILE A 342 -27.04 1.07 0.27
C ILE A 342 -26.49 -0.35 0.16
N VAL A 343 -25.17 -0.51 0.16
CA VAL A 343 -24.51 -1.82 -0.02
C VAL A 343 -24.94 -2.85 1.04
N PRO A 344 -24.97 -2.53 2.36
CA PRO A 344 -25.43 -3.49 3.38
C PRO A 344 -26.89 -3.91 3.19
N ALA A 345 -27.77 -2.97 2.84
CA ALA A 345 -29.16 -3.24 2.53
C ALA A 345 -29.29 -4.18 1.32
N TRP A 346 -28.48 -3.96 0.29
CA TRP A 346 -28.48 -4.79 -0.91
C TRP A 346 -27.93 -6.20 -0.61
N MET A 347 -26.83 -6.30 0.13
CA MET A 347 -26.27 -7.58 0.57
C MET A 347 -27.29 -8.39 1.38
N PHE A 348 -28.02 -7.74 2.28
CA PHE A 348 -29.11 -8.36 3.04
C PHE A 348 -30.21 -8.88 2.12
N TYR A 349 -30.66 -8.08 1.16
CA TYR A 349 -31.68 -8.50 0.20
C TYR A 349 -31.24 -9.71 -0.65
N ILE A 350 -30.00 -9.68 -1.16
CA ILE A 350 -29.41 -10.79 -1.93
C ILE A 350 -29.39 -12.07 -1.09
N ALA A 351 -28.92 -11.98 0.17
CA ALA A 351 -28.86 -13.14 1.07
C ALA A 351 -30.23 -13.79 1.29
N PHE A 352 -31.29 -12.98 1.41
CA PHE A 352 -32.64 -13.48 1.64
C PHE A 352 -33.30 -14.02 0.37
N SER A 353 -33.04 -13.38 -0.79
CA SER A 353 -33.57 -13.84 -2.08
C SER A 353 -33.03 -15.21 -2.50
N GLY A 354 -31.83 -15.58 -2.03
CA GLY A 354 -31.22 -16.89 -2.31
C GLY A 354 -31.71 -18.03 -1.42
N ILE A 355 -32.65 -17.80 -0.49
CA ILE A 355 -33.14 -18.80 0.46
C ILE A 355 -34.57 -19.23 0.11
N GLU A 356 -34.75 -20.52 -0.15
CA GLU A 356 -36.04 -21.11 -0.54
C GLU A 356 -36.96 -21.48 0.64
N ASP A 357 -36.61 -21.11 1.88
CA ASP A 357 -37.44 -21.40 3.06
C ASP A 357 -38.69 -20.48 3.13
N PRO A 358 -39.93 -21.05 3.22
CA PRO A 358 -41.17 -20.26 3.22
C PRO A 358 -41.33 -19.29 4.39
N PHE A 359 -40.67 -19.56 5.53
CA PHE A 359 -40.70 -18.65 6.67
C PHE A 359 -39.79 -17.45 6.42
N VAL A 360 -38.60 -17.68 5.85
CA VAL A 360 -37.67 -16.60 5.47
C VAL A 360 -38.27 -15.70 4.40
N GLN A 361 -38.97 -16.26 3.40
CA GLN A 361 -39.63 -15.47 2.36
C GLN A 361 -40.78 -14.58 2.86
N LYS A 362 -41.40 -14.93 4.00
CA LYS A 362 -42.40 -14.09 4.66
C LYS A 362 -41.78 -12.89 5.38
N LEU A 363 -40.49 -12.95 5.73
CA LEU A 363 -39.78 -11.78 6.24
C LEU A 363 -39.70 -10.77 5.09
N ALA A 364 -40.30 -9.59 5.27
CA ALA A 364 -40.37 -8.54 4.27
C ALA A 364 -38.99 -7.92 4.00
N ALA A 365 -38.08 -8.69 3.39
CA ALA A 365 -36.67 -8.36 3.27
C ALA A 365 -36.43 -7.08 2.47
N GLY A 366 -37.22 -6.83 1.42
CA GLY A 366 -37.19 -5.60 0.64
C GLY A 366 -37.48 -4.36 1.48
N PRO A 367 -38.66 -4.25 2.13
CA PRO A 367 -38.97 -3.15 3.03
C PRO A 367 -37.95 -2.94 4.15
N ILE A 368 -37.43 -4.02 4.76
CA ILE A 368 -36.42 -3.94 5.82
C ILE A 368 -35.10 -3.37 5.28
N ALA A 369 -34.67 -3.80 4.09
CA ALA A 369 -33.48 -3.28 3.42
C ALA A 369 -33.62 -1.79 3.10
N ILE A 370 -34.76 -1.39 2.52
CA ILE A 370 -35.06 0.02 2.20
C ILE A 370 -35.08 0.86 3.46
N PHE A 371 -35.72 0.38 4.53
CA PHE A 371 -35.75 1.06 5.82
C PHE A 371 -34.34 1.33 6.35
N TYR A 372 -33.47 0.32 6.39
CA TYR A 372 -32.09 0.50 6.84
C TYR A 372 -31.33 1.53 6.00
N ALA A 373 -31.42 1.43 4.67
CA ALA A 373 -30.74 2.36 3.77
C ALA A 373 -31.20 3.81 3.98
N LEU A 374 -32.51 4.03 4.09
CA LEU A 374 -33.08 5.36 4.35
C LEU A 374 -32.66 5.91 5.70
N MET A 375 -32.70 5.09 6.76
CA MET A 375 -32.26 5.50 8.10
C MET A 375 -30.77 5.88 8.13
N GLY A 376 -29.93 5.16 7.38
CA GLY A 376 -28.52 5.50 7.23
C GLY A 376 -28.30 6.84 6.50
N ILE A 377 -29.03 7.09 5.40
CA ILE A 377 -28.93 8.35 4.65
C ILE A 377 -29.41 9.54 5.50
N ILE A 378 -30.51 9.39 6.23
CA ILE A 378 -31.00 10.41 7.18
C ILE A 378 -29.94 10.72 8.22
N ARG A 379 -29.26 9.68 8.73
CA ARG A 379 -28.18 9.83 9.70
C ARG A 379 -26.98 10.61 9.14
N LEU A 380 -26.60 10.39 7.89
CA LEU A 380 -25.54 11.15 7.22
C LEU A 380 -25.93 12.62 7.06
N ILE A 381 -27.14 12.89 6.53
CA ILE A 381 -27.67 14.26 6.38
C ILE A 381 -27.68 15.02 7.70
N TYR A 382 -28.12 14.38 8.79
CA TYR A 382 -28.08 14.98 10.12
C TYR A 382 -26.66 15.35 10.55
N PHE A 383 -25.68 14.49 10.28
CA PHE A 383 -24.28 14.75 10.64
C PHE A 383 -23.70 15.94 9.87
N THR A 384 -23.99 16.03 8.57
CA THR A 384 -23.55 17.15 7.72
C THR A 384 -24.14 18.49 8.19
N LEU A 385 -25.33 18.47 8.78
CA LEU A 385 -26.03 19.67 9.27
C LEU A 385 -25.74 20.01 10.76
N ASP A 386 -25.19 19.08 11.54
CA ASP A 386 -24.98 19.27 12.98
C ASP A 386 -23.85 20.28 13.27
N LYS A 387 -24.22 21.44 13.81
CA LYS A 387 -23.30 22.52 14.19
C LYS A 387 -22.71 22.36 15.60
N SER A 388 -23.11 21.31 16.33
CA SER A 388 -22.74 21.06 17.73
C SER A 388 -22.05 19.70 17.93
N PRO A 389 -20.95 19.40 17.21
CA PRO A 389 -20.25 18.13 17.35
C PRO A 389 -19.64 18.02 18.75
N ILE A 390 -19.78 16.85 19.37
CA ILE A 390 -19.17 16.56 20.68
C ILE A 390 -17.77 16.00 20.42
N PRO A 391 -16.69 16.66 20.89
CA PRO A 391 -15.34 16.17 20.69
C PRO A 391 -15.17 14.73 21.19
N GLY A 392 -14.75 13.82 20.31
CA GLY A 392 -14.46 12.42 20.68
C GLY A 392 -15.63 11.43 20.61
N PHE A 393 -16.85 11.93 20.45
CA PHE A 393 -18.07 11.12 20.45
C PHE A 393 -18.90 11.33 19.18
N PHE A 394 -19.58 10.27 18.75
CA PHE A 394 -20.64 10.32 17.75
C PHE A 394 -22.01 10.32 18.44
N LYS A 395 -22.93 11.14 17.95
CA LYS A 395 -24.35 11.12 18.35
C LYS A 395 -25.05 9.99 17.59
N GLY A 396 -25.57 8.97 18.26
CA GLY A 396 -26.04 7.74 17.65
C GLY A 396 -24.91 6.88 17.07
N MET A 397 -25.24 5.67 16.63
CA MET A 397 -24.25 4.74 16.09
C MET A 397 -23.71 5.23 14.73
N PRO A 398 -22.39 5.19 14.49
CA PRO A 398 -21.83 5.60 13.19
C PRO A 398 -22.16 4.58 12.09
N THR A 399 -22.41 5.09 10.88
CA THR A 399 -22.83 4.31 9.70
C THR A 399 -21.87 3.18 9.33
N PRO A 400 -20.51 3.34 9.36
CA PRO A 400 -19.62 2.22 9.08
C PRO A 400 -19.73 1.08 10.11
N ALA A 401 -19.92 1.42 11.38
CA ALA A 401 -20.07 0.40 12.43
C ALA A 401 -21.40 -0.35 12.29
N ALA A 402 -22.49 0.36 11.98
CA ALA A 402 -23.79 -0.24 11.74
C ALA A 402 -23.75 -1.17 10.52
N ALA A 403 -23.12 -0.73 9.43
CA ALA A 403 -22.95 -1.49 8.19
C ALA A 403 -22.21 -2.82 8.43
N LEU A 404 -21.08 -2.77 9.14
CA LEU A 404 -20.35 -3.98 9.52
C LEU A 404 -21.19 -4.87 10.45
N PHE A 405 -22.00 -4.29 11.32
CA PHE A 405 -22.75 -5.07 12.29
C PHE A 405 -23.91 -5.85 11.64
N VAL A 406 -24.64 -5.20 10.72
CA VAL A 406 -25.75 -5.83 10.00
C VAL A 406 -25.30 -6.88 8.97
N THR A 407 -24.08 -6.73 8.42
CA THR A 407 -23.57 -7.66 7.41
C THR A 407 -22.81 -8.85 7.98
N ALA A 408 -22.20 -8.72 9.17
CA ALA A 408 -21.50 -9.83 9.83
C ALA A 408 -22.33 -11.12 9.97
N PRO A 409 -23.60 -11.09 10.44
CA PRO A 409 -24.40 -12.31 10.58
C PRO A 409 -24.86 -12.92 9.25
N LEU A 410 -24.76 -12.20 8.12
CA LEU A 410 -25.05 -12.77 6.80
C LEU A 410 -24.07 -13.90 6.45
N ILE A 411 -22.85 -13.89 7.01
CA ILE A 411 -21.89 -14.98 6.86
C ILE A 411 -22.43 -16.27 7.52
N MET A 412 -23.02 -16.16 8.72
CA MET A 412 -23.60 -17.32 9.39
C MET A 412 -24.87 -17.78 8.69
N LEU A 413 -25.70 -16.85 8.20
CA LEU A 413 -26.87 -17.18 7.41
C LEU A 413 -26.49 -17.98 6.16
N SER A 414 -25.47 -17.54 5.41
CA SER A 414 -25.00 -18.25 4.21
C SER A 414 -24.39 -19.62 4.54
N GLN A 415 -23.69 -19.73 5.68
CA GLN A 415 -23.14 -21.01 6.15
C GLN A 415 -24.25 -21.99 6.55
N ALA A 416 -25.27 -21.53 7.28
CA ALA A 416 -26.41 -22.35 7.68
C ALA A 416 -27.21 -22.82 6.46
N ALA A 417 -27.38 -21.95 5.46
CA ALA A 417 -28.02 -22.30 4.19
C ALA A 417 -27.21 -23.38 3.44
N ALA A 418 -25.89 -23.23 3.35
CA ALA A 418 -25.01 -24.21 2.71
C ALA A 418 -24.99 -25.58 3.43
N GLN A 419 -25.21 -25.60 4.75
CA GLN A 419 -25.30 -26.83 5.55
C GLN A 419 -26.68 -27.48 5.51
N GLY A 420 -27.70 -26.82 4.92
CA GLY A 420 -29.06 -27.34 4.84
C GLY A 420 -29.81 -27.36 6.18
N SER A 421 -29.32 -26.66 7.21
CA SER A 421 -29.89 -26.68 8.54
C SER A 421 -31.04 -25.67 8.69
N THR A 422 -32.29 -26.12 8.55
CA THR A 422 -33.48 -25.25 8.54
C THR A 422 -33.60 -24.38 9.80
N ASP A 423 -33.39 -24.94 10.99
CA ASP A 423 -33.55 -24.20 12.25
C ASP A 423 -32.54 -23.06 12.38
N TRP A 424 -31.28 -23.33 12.01
CA TRP A 424 -30.22 -22.32 12.02
C TRP A 424 -30.44 -21.25 10.95
N VAL A 425 -30.94 -21.61 9.77
CA VAL A 425 -31.30 -20.64 8.72
C VAL A 425 -32.37 -19.68 9.24
N ARG A 426 -33.44 -20.21 9.86
CA ARG A 426 -34.51 -19.38 10.43
C ARG A 426 -34.02 -18.48 11.54
N PHE A 427 -33.22 -19.02 12.46
CA PHE A 427 -32.62 -18.24 13.55
C PHE A 427 -31.79 -17.07 13.01
N TRP A 428 -30.85 -17.34 12.09
CA TRP A 428 -29.99 -16.29 11.55
C TRP A 428 -30.76 -15.31 10.65
N ALA A 429 -31.79 -15.75 9.94
CA ALA A 429 -32.64 -14.86 9.15
C ALA A 429 -33.39 -13.86 10.05
N VAL A 430 -34.03 -14.34 11.13
CA VAL A 430 -34.69 -13.45 12.11
C VAL A 430 -33.68 -12.53 12.76
N PHE A 431 -32.53 -13.07 13.17
CA PHE A 431 -31.47 -12.28 13.78
C PHE A 431 -31.00 -11.14 12.86
N CYS A 432 -30.69 -11.42 11.59
CA CYS A 432 -30.32 -10.40 10.61
C CYS A 432 -31.42 -9.34 10.43
N ALA A 433 -32.68 -9.77 10.29
CA ALA A 433 -33.81 -8.86 10.09
C ALA A 433 -34.01 -7.91 11.29
N VAL A 434 -33.97 -8.44 12.50
CA VAL A 434 -34.05 -7.63 13.74
C VAL A 434 -32.86 -6.67 13.82
N LEU A 435 -31.66 -7.14 13.48
CA LEU A 435 -30.45 -6.35 13.58
C LEU A 435 -30.44 -5.19 12.57
N MET A 436 -30.97 -5.38 11.36
CA MET A 436 -31.20 -4.32 10.36
C MET A 436 -32.11 -3.21 10.91
N VAL A 437 -33.28 -3.58 11.45
CA VAL A 437 -34.23 -2.60 12.01
C VAL A 437 -33.64 -1.90 13.23
N LEU A 438 -33.04 -2.66 14.14
CA LEU A 438 -32.42 -2.14 15.37
C LEU A 438 -31.32 -1.13 15.06
N ASN A 439 -30.39 -1.46 14.15
CA ASN A 439 -29.31 -0.54 13.76
C ASN A 439 -29.84 0.68 13.01
N GLY A 440 -30.85 0.52 12.14
CA GLY A 440 -31.56 1.64 11.50
C GLY A 440 -32.07 2.66 12.52
N VAL A 441 -32.69 2.19 13.59
CA VAL A 441 -33.18 3.04 14.68
C VAL A 441 -32.02 3.63 15.50
N ILE A 442 -31.08 2.81 15.98
CA ILE A 442 -30.00 3.24 16.89
C ILE A 442 -29.07 4.27 16.22
N MET A 443 -28.84 4.17 14.92
CA MET A 443 -28.11 5.21 14.18
C MET A 443 -28.71 6.61 14.40
N ASN A 444 -30.04 6.71 14.50
CA ASN A 444 -30.79 7.95 14.62
C ASN A 444 -31.18 8.32 16.07
N ILE A 445 -30.75 7.56 17.08
CA ILE A 445 -30.90 7.94 18.51
C ILE A 445 -29.71 8.82 18.92
N TYR A 446 -29.81 10.11 18.64
CA TYR A 446 -28.76 11.10 18.89
C TYR A 446 -28.35 11.33 20.35
N PRO A 447 -29.23 11.13 21.37
CA PRO A 447 -28.82 11.23 22.76
C PRO A 447 -27.72 10.22 23.15
N ILE A 448 -27.63 9.07 22.48
CA ILE A 448 -26.62 8.05 22.79
C ILE A 448 -25.28 8.48 22.20
N ARG A 449 -24.24 8.47 23.04
CA ARG A 449 -22.88 8.88 22.64
C ARG A 449 -22.00 7.66 22.43
N TYR A 450 -21.57 7.44 21.19
CA TYR A 450 -20.63 6.38 20.84
C TYR A 450 -19.21 6.92 20.76
N LEU A 451 -18.25 6.22 21.37
CA LEU A 451 -16.85 6.63 21.33
C LEU A 451 -16.29 6.44 19.91
N HIS A 452 -15.51 7.41 19.44
CA HIS A 452 -14.82 7.27 18.15
C HIS A 452 -13.78 6.14 18.20
N LEU A 453 -14.13 4.96 17.70
CA LEU A 453 -13.31 3.74 17.81
C LEU A 453 -11.90 3.92 17.22
N GLY A 454 -11.78 4.67 16.11
CA GLY A 454 -10.49 5.04 15.53
C GLY A 454 -9.56 5.80 16.49
N ARG A 455 -10.06 6.81 17.21
CA ARG A 455 -9.28 7.58 18.20
C ARG A 455 -8.96 6.74 19.43
N PHE A 456 -9.91 5.91 19.88
CA PHE A 456 -9.69 4.99 20.99
C PHE A 456 -8.55 3.99 20.70
N MET A 457 -8.55 3.40 19.50
CA MET A 457 -7.49 2.51 19.04
C MET A 457 -6.12 3.20 18.99
N SER A 458 -6.06 4.47 18.54
CA SER A 458 -4.82 5.25 18.53
C SER A 458 -4.26 5.48 19.94
N ARG A 459 -5.12 5.75 20.92
CA ARG A 459 -4.69 5.95 22.33
C ARG A 459 -4.21 4.68 22.99
N ARG A 460 -4.87 3.55 22.71
CA ARG A 460 -4.57 2.26 23.32
C ARG A 460 -4.02 1.30 22.26
N PRO A 461 -2.73 1.40 21.91
CA PRO A 461 -2.13 0.61 20.83
C PRO A 461 -2.23 -0.90 21.08
N TRP A 462 -2.26 -1.35 22.34
CA TRP A 462 -2.51 -2.75 22.69
C TRP A 462 -3.91 -3.22 22.31
N PHE A 463 -4.93 -2.36 22.45
CA PHE A 463 -6.28 -2.67 21.99
C PHE A 463 -6.32 -2.77 20.47
N ALA A 464 -5.67 -1.83 19.76
CA ALA A 464 -5.58 -1.87 18.29
C ALA A 464 -4.85 -3.12 17.78
N ARG A 465 -3.69 -3.47 18.38
CA ARG A 465 -2.95 -4.70 18.05
C ARG A 465 -3.76 -5.96 18.36
N GLY A 466 -4.49 -5.95 19.49
CA GLY A 466 -5.40 -7.03 19.86
C GLY A 466 -6.50 -7.23 18.83
N SER A 467 -7.22 -6.17 18.45
CA SER A 467 -8.25 -6.23 17.40
C SER A 467 -7.68 -6.67 16.04
N MET A 468 -6.47 -6.20 15.68
CA MET A 468 -5.81 -6.60 14.44
C MET A 468 -5.40 -8.07 14.45
N LEU A 469 -4.80 -8.56 15.54
CA LEU A 469 -4.43 -9.97 15.69
C LEU A 469 -5.67 -10.87 15.65
N LEU A 470 -6.74 -10.44 16.30
CA LEU A 470 -8.02 -11.15 16.33
C LEU A 470 -8.64 -11.21 14.92
N LEU A 471 -8.64 -10.10 14.17
CA LEU A 471 -9.04 -10.11 12.76
C LEU A 471 -8.18 -11.06 11.91
N LEU A 472 -6.85 -10.98 12.01
CA LEU A 472 -5.92 -11.84 11.25
C LEU A 472 -6.06 -13.32 11.60
N THR A 473 -6.40 -13.65 12.84
CA THR A 473 -6.62 -15.04 13.27
C THR A 473 -7.89 -15.60 12.66
N PHE A 474 -8.97 -14.82 12.66
CA PHE A 474 -10.30 -15.30 12.26
C PHE A 474 -10.63 -15.09 10.78
N VAL A 475 -9.90 -14.24 10.04
CA VAL A 475 -10.19 -13.87 8.63
C VAL A 475 -10.31 -15.08 7.70
N PHE A 476 -9.48 -16.11 7.89
CA PHE A 476 -9.50 -17.32 7.06
C PHE A 476 -10.38 -18.44 7.64
N THR A 477 -11.05 -18.21 8.77
CA THR A 477 -11.85 -19.21 9.48
C THR A 477 -13.35 -19.04 9.20
N PRO A 478 -14.17 -20.10 9.37
CA PRO A 478 -15.62 -19.97 9.30
C PRO A 478 -16.20 -19.10 10.43
N TYR A 479 -15.44 -18.87 11.50
CA TYR A 479 -15.89 -18.14 12.69
C TYR A 479 -15.76 -16.61 12.58
N LEU A 480 -15.34 -16.07 11.43
CA LEU A 480 -15.21 -14.62 11.21
C LEU A 480 -16.51 -13.87 11.55
N GLY A 481 -17.66 -14.36 11.10
CA GLY A 481 -18.95 -13.70 11.34
C GLY A 481 -19.33 -13.68 12.83
N HIS A 482 -19.13 -14.78 13.54
CA HIS A 482 -19.40 -14.88 14.99
C HIS A 482 -18.54 -13.87 15.77
N MET A 483 -17.24 -13.87 15.46
CA MET A 483 -16.30 -12.93 16.05
C MET A 483 -16.71 -11.48 15.81
N ALA A 484 -17.05 -11.14 14.56
CA ALA A 484 -17.43 -9.79 14.17
C ALA A 484 -18.73 -9.34 14.87
N VAL A 485 -19.74 -10.20 14.96
CA VAL A 485 -20.97 -9.94 15.71
C VAL A 485 -20.66 -9.71 17.18
N CYS A 486 -19.87 -10.56 17.83
CA CYS A 486 -19.48 -10.36 19.23
C CYS A 486 -18.75 -9.03 19.43
N TYR A 487 -17.79 -8.71 18.56
CA TYR A 487 -17.02 -7.47 18.64
C TYR A 487 -17.91 -6.23 18.49
N LEU A 488 -18.81 -6.23 17.51
CA LEU A 488 -19.70 -5.10 17.24
C LEU A 488 -20.87 -5.01 18.23
N PHE A 489 -21.30 -6.12 18.82
CA PHE A 489 -22.23 -6.14 19.93
C PHE A 489 -21.61 -5.50 21.19
N LEU A 490 -20.34 -5.77 21.50
CA LEU A 490 -19.62 -5.06 22.56
C LEU A 490 -19.51 -3.56 22.25
N TYR A 491 -19.31 -3.19 20.99
CA TYR A 491 -19.33 -1.78 20.58
C TYR A 491 -20.73 -1.14 20.73
N LEU A 492 -21.80 -1.86 20.40
CA LEU A 492 -23.18 -1.43 20.60
C LEU A 492 -23.46 -1.07 22.05
N LEU A 493 -22.98 -1.89 22.99
CA LEU A 493 -23.14 -1.71 24.44
C LEU A 493 -22.15 -0.72 25.05
N SER A 494 -21.13 -0.30 24.30
CA SER A 494 -20.07 0.60 24.80
C SER A 494 -20.57 1.92 25.42
N PRO A 495 -21.70 2.54 24.99
CA PRO A 495 -22.21 3.75 25.65
C PRO A 495 -22.58 3.55 27.12
N LEU A 496 -22.99 2.34 27.54
CA LEU A 496 -23.33 2.04 28.94
C LEU A 496 -22.14 2.22 29.89
N VAL A 497 -20.93 2.00 29.38
CA VAL A 497 -19.68 2.12 30.14
C VAL A 497 -19.01 3.48 29.88
N THR A 498 -19.08 3.96 28.64
CA THR A 498 -18.33 5.16 28.20
C THR A 498 -19.04 6.49 28.45
N TRP A 499 -20.30 6.51 28.86
CA TRP A 499 -21.02 7.74 29.25
C TRP A 499 -20.35 8.53 30.39
N ARG A 500 -19.49 7.85 31.18
CA ARG A 500 -18.76 8.45 32.30
C ARG A 500 -17.43 9.12 31.90
N ILE A 501 -17.03 9.06 30.63
CA ILE A 501 -15.76 9.63 30.16
C ILE A 501 -15.99 11.08 29.73
N ASP A 502 -15.19 12.00 30.27
CA ASP A 502 -15.23 13.41 29.89
C ASP A 502 -14.94 13.63 28.39
N PRO A 503 -15.73 14.47 27.67
CA PRO A 503 -15.53 14.75 26.26
C PRO A 503 -14.14 15.25 25.89
N GLU A 504 -13.50 16.05 26.74
CA GLU A 504 -12.13 16.54 26.50
C GLU A 504 -11.11 15.39 26.54
N VAL A 505 -11.29 14.44 27.46
CA VAL A 505 -10.49 13.21 27.52
C VAL A 505 -10.80 12.35 26.31
N ALA A 506 -12.06 12.27 25.88
CA ALA A 506 -12.51 11.57 24.67
C ALA A 506 -12.08 12.22 23.34
N ALA A 507 -11.57 13.45 23.35
CA ALA A 507 -11.11 14.14 22.14
C ALA A 507 -9.63 13.91 21.76
N LYS A 508 -8.72 13.74 22.73
CA LYS A 508 -7.25 13.66 22.55
C LYS A 508 -6.81 12.53 21.59
N GLU A 509 -5.84 12.69 20.70
CA GLU A 509 -5.45 11.59 19.80
C GLU A 509 -4.31 10.71 20.35
N ASN A 510 -3.42 11.28 21.17
CA ASN A 510 -2.21 10.61 21.68
C ASN A 510 -2.18 10.48 23.21
N HIS A 511 -1.49 9.44 23.68
CA HIS A 511 -1.30 9.18 25.12
C HIS A 511 -0.40 10.24 25.79
N SER A 512 0.48 10.91 25.03
CA SER A 512 1.36 11.99 25.50
C SER A 512 0.59 13.22 25.98
N ASP A 513 -0.61 13.46 25.44
CA ASP A 513 -1.45 14.60 25.82
C ASP A 513 -2.14 14.41 27.18
N ILE A 514 -1.98 13.23 27.81
CA ILE A 514 -2.56 12.89 29.12
C ILE A 514 -1.59 13.24 30.26
N GLN A 515 -0.27 13.27 30.00
CA GLN A 515 0.77 13.48 31.02
C GLN A 515 1.17 14.96 31.23
N THR A 516 0.62 15.89 30.46
CA THR A 516 0.91 17.34 30.57
C THR A 516 -0.03 18.10 31.52
N ARG A 517 -0.70 17.41 32.44
CA ARG A 517 -1.43 18.04 33.55
C ARG A 517 -1.05 17.42 34.89
#